data_AF-A0A8X6HW91-F1
#
_entry.id   AF-A0A8X6HW91-F1
#
_cell.length_a   1.000
_cell.length_b   1.000
_cell.length_c   1.000
_cell.angle_alpha   90.00
_cell.angle_beta   90.00
_cell.angle_gamma   90.00
#
_symmetry.space_group_name_H-M   'P 1'
#
loop_
_entity.id
_entity.type
_entity.pdbx_description
1 polymer ?
#
loop_
_entity_poly.entity_id
_entity_poly.type
_entity_poly.pdbx_seq_one_letter_code
_entity_poly.pdbx_strand_id
1 'polypeptide(L)'
;MAERRRLTPEELGFIEDEEGVLRIGDITVPPAPLPAMTSEVPESRLVITHLTVKNFKSYAGEQQIGFFDKNFTAVVCPNGSGKSNVIDAMMFVFGRRAKNIRAKKMSSLIHKSAKYPNITSCTVTVHFAMIKDK
;
A
#
# COMPACT_ATOMS: atom_id res chain seq x y z
N MET A 1 2.04 37.18 33.97
CA MET A 1 1.82 35.95 33.19
C MET A 1 2.35 34.81 34.04
N ALA A 2 1.50 33.87 34.47
CA ALA A 2 1.91 32.76 35.32
C ALA A 2 2.49 31.64 34.45
N GLU A 3 3.75 31.29 34.71
CA GLU A 3 4.47 30.23 34.03
C GLU A 3 3.86 28.87 34.46
N ARG A 4 3.21 28.16 33.52
CA ARG A 4 2.68 26.82 33.77
C ARG A 4 3.87 25.86 33.92
N ARG A 5 4.28 25.62 35.16
CA ARG A 5 5.25 24.57 35.51
C ARG A 5 4.65 23.21 35.12
N ARG A 6 5.35 22.44 34.28
CA ARG A 6 4.96 21.04 34.01
C ARG A 6 5.25 20.24 35.28
N LEU A 7 4.22 19.59 35.82
CA LEU A 7 4.36 18.65 36.92
C LEU A 7 5.12 17.41 36.42
N THR A 8 5.99 16.86 37.26
CA THR A 8 6.70 15.62 36.94
C THR A 8 5.74 14.42 36.97
N PRO A 9 6.06 13.31 36.30
CA PRO A 9 5.24 12.09 36.37
C PRO A 9 5.05 11.59 37.82
N GLU A 10 6.04 11.79 38.69
CA GLU A 10 5.93 11.44 40.11
C GLU A 10 4.92 12.35 40.84
N GLU A 11 4.87 13.65 40.53
CA GLU A 11 3.91 14.61 41.09
C GLU A 11 2.46 14.37 40.62
N LEU A 12 2.28 13.66 39.51
CA LEU A 12 0.97 13.28 38.95
C LEU A 12 0.51 11.88 39.41
N GLY A 13 1.31 11.19 40.23
CA GLY A 13 0.95 9.87 40.79
C GLY A 13 0.98 8.74 39.77
N PHE A 14 1.81 8.85 38.73
CA PHE A 14 2.00 7.78 37.75
C PHE A 14 2.75 6.61 38.39
N ILE A 15 2.10 5.44 38.48
CA ILE A 15 2.71 4.19 38.92
C ILE A 15 2.62 3.21 37.75
N GLU A 16 3.78 2.83 37.21
CA GLU A 16 3.90 1.68 36.31
C GLU A 16 4.04 0.41 37.15
N ASP A 17 3.17 -0.57 36.94
CA ASP A 17 3.33 -1.91 37.52
C ASP A 17 4.20 -2.81 36.62
N GLU A 18 4.58 -3.99 37.14
CA GLU A 18 5.44 -4.94 36.41
C GLU A 18 4.80 -5.49 35.12
N GLU A 19 3.51 -5.24 34.89
CA GLU A 19 2.78 -5.59 33.68
C GLU A 19 2.75 -4.43 32.65
N GLY A 20 3.42 -3.31 32.95
CA GLY A 20 3.47 -2.12 32.09
C GLY A 20 2.17 -1.32 32.08
N VAL A 21 1.29 -1.54 33.06
CA VAL A 21 0.04 -0.81 33.21
C VAL A 21 0.32 0.49 33.95
N LEU A 22 -0.08 1.61 33.34
CA LEU A 22 0.07 2.93 33.94
C LEU A 22 -1.14 3.22 34.84
N ARG A 23 -0.92 3.53 36.12
CA ARG A 23 -1.97 3.93 37.05
C ARG A 23 -1.86 5.40 37.40
N ILE A 24 -2.98 6.12 37.34
CA ILE A 24 -3.12 7.51 37.79
C ILE A 24 -4.36 7.59 38.68
N GLY A 25 -4.18 7.52 40.00
CA GLY A 25 -5.31 7.40 40.93
C GLY A 25 -6.17 6.17 40.60
N ASP A 26 -7.44 6.39 40.25
CA ASP A 26 -8.41 5.35 39.88
C ASP A 26 -8.42 5.00 38.38
N ILE A 27 -7.56 5.64 37.57
CA ILE A 27 -7.48 5.43 36.11
C ILE A 27 -6.38 4.42 35.80
N THR A 28 -6.76 3.33 35.14
CA THR A 28 -5.86 2.27 34.67
C THR A 28 -5.69 2.39 33.15
N VAL A 29 -4.49 2.73 32.69
CA VAL A 29 -4.14 2.74 31.26
C VAL A 29 -3.47 1.41 30.92
N PRO A 30 -4.09 0.56 30.09
CA PRO A 30 -3.47 -0.70 29.69
C PRO A 30 -2.18 -0.43 28.90
N PRO A 31 -1.21 -1.35 28.94
CA PRO A 31 0.02 -1.22 28.16
C PRO A 31 -0.32 -1.04 26.69
N ALA A 32 0.48 -0.22 25.99
CA ALA A 32 0.33 -0.07 24.55
C ALA A 32 0.33 -1.46 23.90
N PRO A 33 -0.64 -1.75 23.01
CA PRO A 33 -0.64 -3.03 22.32
C PRO A 33 0.71 -3.20 21.64
N LEU A 34 1.27 -4.41 21.72
CA LEU A 34 2.50 -4.73 21.03
C LEU A 34 2.38 -4.25 19.57
N PRO A 35 3.42 -3.61 19.01
CA PRO A 35 3.37 -3.21 17.62
C PRO A 35 2.97 -4.45 16.81
N ALA A 36 2.02 -4.30 15.90
CA ALA A 36 1.36 -5.41 15.20
C ALA A 36 2.29 -6.30 14.34
N MET A 37 3.62 -6.16 14.50
CA MET A 37 4.69 -6.90 13.86
C MET A 37 5.77 -7.30 14.89
N THR A 38 5.40 -8.07 15.92
CA THR A 38 6.36 -8.79 16.77
C THR A 38 6.52 -10.23 16.29
N SER A 39 7.27 -10.40 15.22
CA SER A 39 8.00 -11.62 14.88
C SER A 39 9.13 -11.19 13.95
N GLU A 40 10.37 -11.44 14.36
CA GLU A 40 11.65 -11.23 13.67
C GLU A 40 11.54 -10.50 12.32
N VAL A 41 12.08 -9.27 12.22
CA VAL A 41 12.18 -8.57 10.92
C VAL A 41 12.79 -9.56 9.94
N PRO A 42 12.05 -10.04 8.92
CA PRO A 42 12.56 -11.11 8.09
C PRO A 42 13.82 -10.59 7.38
N GLU A 43 14.92 -11.36 7.42
CA GLU A 43 16.20 -10.96 6.79
C GLU A 43 16.02 -10.52 5.33
N SER A 44 14.96 -11.02 4.69
CA SER A 44 14.52 -10.62 3.38
C SER A 44 13.02 -10.41 3.29
N ARG A 45 12.58 -9.38 2.57
CA ARG A 45 11.17 -9.15 2.24
C ARG A 45 10.93 -9.17 0.74
N LEU A 46 9.73 -9.58 0.35
CA LEU A 46 9.27 -9.58 -1.03
C LEU A 46 8.84 -8.17 -1.43
N VAL A 47 9.34 -7.66 -2.55
CA VAL A 47 8.96 -6.37 -3.13
C VAL A 47 8.55 -6.52 -4.57
N ILE A 48 7.70 -5.60 -5.05
CA ILE A 48 7.37 -5.48 -6.46
C ILE A 48 8.44 -4.60 -7.11
N THR A 49 9.06 -5.08 -8.19
CA THR A 49 10.09 -4.31 -8.91
C THR A 49 9.47 -3.46 -10.02
N HIS A 50 8.55 -4.04 -10.79
CA HIS A 50 7.84 -3.37 -11.86
C HIS A 50 6.60 -4.17 -12.29
N LEU A 51 5.78 -3.53 -13.10
CA LEU A 51 4.59 -4.13 -13.71
C LEU A 51 4.73 -4.07 -15.24
N THR A 52 4.41 -5.16 -15.93
CA THR A 52 4.28 -5.19 -17.39
C THR A 52 2.80 -5.28 -17.73
N VAL A 53 2.26 -4.33 -18.49
CA VAL A 53 0.86 -4.29 -18.92
C VAL A 53 0.81 -4.31 -20.44
N LYS A 54 0.03 -5.24 -21.00
CA LYS A 54 -0.19 -5.37 -22.44
C LYS A 54 -1.66 -5.21 -22.77
N ASN A 55 -1.98 -4.21 -23.59
CA ASN A 55 -3.33 -3.92 -24.07
C ASN A 55 -4.39 -3.79 -22.95
N PHE A 56 -4.02 -3.21 -21.81
CA PHE A 56 -4.88 -3.10 -20.63
C PHE A 56 -5.45 -1.67 -20.47
N LYS A 57 -6.77 -1.51 -20.53
CA LYS A 57 -7.49 -0.23 -20.41
C LYS A 57 -6.92 0.86 -21.32
N SER A 58 -6.27 1.88 -20.76
CA SER A 58 -5.65 2.98 -21.53
C SER A 58 -4.28 2.63 -22.09
N TYR A 59 -3.67 1.52 -21.67
CA TYR A 59 -2.35 1.08 -22.14
C TYR A 59 -2.49 0.28 -23.43
N ALA A 60 -2.06 0.88 -24.55
CA ALA A 60 -1.97 0.22 -25.83
C ALA A 60 -0.59 -0.43 -26.01
N GLY A 61 -0.55 -1.62 -26.62
CA GLY A 61 0.69 -2.37 -26.76
C GLY A 61 1.21 -2.81 -25.40
N GLU A 62 2.52 -3.09 -25.33
CA GLU A 62 3.21 -3.48 -24.09
C GLU A 62 3.85 -2.25 -23.45
N GLN A 63 3.57 -2.02 -22.17
CA GLN A 63 4.12 -0.92 -21.38
C GLN A 63 4.68 -1.46 -20.07
N GLN A 64 5.83 -0.92 -19.67
CA GLN A 64 6.45 -1.21 -18.38
C GLN A 64 6.19 -0.04 -17.43
N ILE A 65 5.63 -0.33 -16.25
CA ILE A 65 5.36 0.64 -15.19
C ILE A 65 6.33 0.36 -14.04
N GLY A 66 7.19 1.33 -13.73
CA GLY A 66 8.26 1.20 -12.74
C GLY A 66 9.58 1.81 -13.26
N PHE A 67 10.72 1.56 -12.60
CA PHE A 67 10.91 0.68 -11.44
C PHE A 67 10.33 1.25 -10.14
N PHE A 68 9.72 0.39 -9.33
CA PHE A 68 9.23 0.76 -8.01
C PHE A 68 10.38 0.72 -7.00
N ASP A 69 10.46 1.78 -6.20
CA ASP A 69 11.36 1.84 -5.07
C ASP A 69 10.94 0.82 -4.00
N LYS A 70 11.94 0.23 -3.34
CA LYS A 70 11.73 -0.82 -2.35
C LYS A 70 10.99 -0.33 -1.11
N ASN A 71 11.03 0.96 -0.78
CA ASN A 71 10.38 1.54 0.40
C ASN A 71 9.06 2.20 0.02
N PHE A 72 9.09 3.16 -0.89
CA PHE A 72 7.90 3.94 -1.24
C PHE A 72 7.97 4.50 -2.65
N THR A 73 6.90 4.28 -3.43
CA THR A 73 6.74 4.88 -4.76
C THR A 73 5.45 5.69 -4.82
N ALA A 74 5.57 6.95 -5.23
CA ALA A 74 4.42 7.79 -5.58
C ALA A 74 4.17 7.76 -7.09
N VAL A 75 2.92 7.57 -7.50
CA VAL A 75 2.51 7.67 -8.91
C VAL A 75 1.83 9.02 -9.13
N VAL A 76 2.41 9.88 -9.97
CA VAL A 76 1.92 11.23 -10.27
C VAL A 76 1.85 11.47 -11.78
N CYS A 77 0.77 12.10 -12.25
CA CYS A 77 0.61 12.56 -13.65
C CYS A 77 -0.60 13.52 -13.77
N PRO A 78 -0.83 14.16 -14.94
CA PRO A 78 -2.06 14.90 -15.23
C PRO A 78 -3.34 14.07 -15.11
N ASN A 79 -4.48 14.75 -15.03
CA ASN A 79 -5.79 14.12 -15.04
C ASN A 79 -6.05 13.43 -16.40
N GLY A 80 -6.68 12.25 -16.37
CA GLY A 80 -6.98 11.49 -17.58
C GLY A 80 -5.81 10.65 -18.14
N SER A 81 -4.61 10.70 -17.56
CA SER A 81 -3.43 9.97 -18.06
C SER A 81 -3.48 8.44 -17.89
N GLY A 82 -4.54 7.90 -17.30
CA GLY A 82 -4.64 6.47 -16.98
C GLY A 82 -3.95 6.05 -15.68
N LYS A 83 -3.50 7.00 -14.85
CA LYS A 83 -2.85 6.71 -13.55
C LYS A 83 -3.60 5.71 -12.68
N SER A 84 -4.91 5.88 -12.60
CA SER A 84 -5.75 5.02 -11.78
C SER A 84 -5.88 3.60 -12.37
N ASN A 85 -5.54 3.39 -13.64
CA ASN A 85 -5.47 2.08 -14.27
C ASN A 85 -4.24 1.28 -13.79
N VAL A 86 -3.21 1.92 -13.22
CA VAL A 86 -2.11 1.20 -12.54
C VAL A 86 -2.66 0.37 -11.39
N ILE A 87 -3.50 0.98 -10.54
CA ILE A 87 -4.13 0.27 -9.42
C ILE A 87 -5.13 -0.79 -9.93
N ASP A 88 -5.88 -0.50 -10.98
CA ASP A 88 -6.79 -1.50 -11.56
C ASP A 88 -6.02 -2.72 -12.12
N ALA A 89 -4.83 -2.51 -12.70
CA ALA A 89 -3.97 -3.59 -13.19
C ALA A 89 -3.46 -4.45 -12.03
N MET A 90 -3.04 -3.83 -10.93
CA MET A 90 -2.64 -4.53 -9.71
C MET A 90 -3.78 -5.36 -9.11
N MET A 91 -4.99 -4.77 -9.03
CA MET A 91 -6.19 -5.47 -8.55
C MET A 91 -6.59 -6.64 -9.46
N PHE A 92 -6.38 -6.49 -10.77
CA PHE A 92 -6.63 -7.56 -11.74
C PHE A 92 -5.71 -8.77 -11.50
N VAL A 93 -4.41 -8.53 -11.30
CA VAL A 93 -3.45 -9.61 -11.03
C VAL A 93 -3.75 -10.35 -9.73
N PHE A 94 -4.13 -9.63 -8.67
CA PHE A 94 -4.48 -10.25 -7.39
C PHE A 94 -5.90 -10.83 -7.33
N GLY A 95 -6.56 -11.01 -8.48
CA GLY A 95 -7.85 -11.71 -8.56
C GLY A 95 -9.01 -10.99 -7.87
N ARG A 96 -8.93 -9.67 -7.68
CA ARG A 96 -10.03 -8.90 -7.06
C ARG A 96 -11.25 -8.95 -7.96
N ARG A 97 -12.44 -9.18 -7.38
CA ARG A 97 -13.71 -9.22 -8.14
C ARG A 97 -13.88 -7.98 -9.05
N ALA A 98 -14.44 -8.16 -10.24
CA ALA A 98 -14.61 -7.08 -11.22
C ALA A 98 -15.39 -5.84 -10.71
N LYS A 99 -16.19 -5.95 -9.64
CA LYS A 99 -16.85 -4.80 -8.98
C LYS A 99 -15.86 -3.85 -8.27
N ASN A 100 -14.72 -4.39 -7.87
CA ASN A 100 -13.66 -3.71 -7.14
C ASN A 100 -12.60 -3.13 -8.07
N ILE A 101 -12.46 -3.71 -9.27
CA ILE A 101 -11.79 -3.10 -10.40
C ILE A 101 -12.81 -2.14 -11.01
N ARG A 102 -12.46 -0.91 -11.40
CA ARG A 102 -13.49 -0.01 -11.97
C ARG A 102 -13.83 -0.42 -13.40
N ALA A 103 -14.60 -1.49 -13.54
CA ALA A 103 -14.96 -2.15 -14.79
C ALA A 103 -16.37 -2.75 -14.69
N LYS A 104 -17.22 -2.46 -15.68
CA LYS A 104 -18.59 -3.02 -15.72
C LYS A 104 -18.59 -4.49 -16.17
N LYS A 105 -17.63 -4.87 -17.02
CA LYS A 105 -17.49 -6.21 -17.63
C LYS A 105 -16.01 -6.55 -17.78
N MET A 106 -15.63 -7.82 -17.73
CA MET A 106 -14.22 -8.23 -17.89
C MET A 106 -13.63 -7.80 -19.25
N SER A 107 -14.44 -7.84 -20.31
CA SER A 107 -14.05 -7.38 -21.66
C SER A 107 -13.78 -5.88 -21.75
N SER A 108 -14.18 -5.08 -20.76
CA SER A 108 -13.85 -3.65 -20.68
C SER A 108 -12.43 -3.37 -20.17
N LEU A 109 -11.72 -4.41 -19.72
CA LEU A 109 -10.30 -4.30 -19.35
C LEU A 109 -9.37 -4.33 -20.58
N ILE A 110 -9.85 -4.83 -21.72
CA ILE A 110 -9.08 -4.88 -22.97
C ILE A 110 -9.08 -3.49 -23.60
N HIS A 111 -7.89 -3.02 -24.01
CA HIS A 111 -7.71 -1.73 -24.68
C HIS A 111 -8.54 -1.66 -25.97
N LYS A 112 -9.23 -0.53 -26.16
CA LYS A 112 -10.00 -0.23 -27.37
C LYS A 112 -9.75 1.21 -27.77
N SER A 113 -9.26 1.41 -28.98
CA SER A 113 -9.11 2.74 -29.59
C SER A 113 -9.17 2.64 -31.11
N ALA A 114 -9.42 3.75 -31.79
CA ALA A 114 -9.45 3.79 -33.26
C ALA A 114 -8.11 3.34 -33.89
N LYS A 115 -7.00 3.58 -33.20
CA LYS A 115 -5.65 3.16 -33.64
C LYS A 115 -5.41 1.66 -33.50
N TYR A 116 -6.11 0.99 -32.57
CA TYR A 116 -5.93 -0.43 -32.28
C TYR A 116 -7.30 -1.15 -32.21
N PRO A 117 -7.96 -1.38 -33.36
CA PRO A 117 -9.33 -1.90 -33.41
C PRO A 117 -9.44 -3.40 -33.10
N ASN A 118 -8.39 -4.19 -33.38
CA ASN A 118 -8.44 -5.66 -33.40
C ASN A 118 -7.71 -6.29 -32.21
N ILE A 119 -7.91 -5.78 -30.99
CA ILE A 119 -7.36 -6.36 -29.77
C ILE A 119 -8.40 -7.29 -29.12
N THR A 120 -8.03 -8.55 -28.94
CA THR A 120 -8.91 -9.58 -28.37
C THR A 120 -8.52 -10.00 -26.95
N SER A 121 -7.32 -9.65 -26.49
CA SER A 121 -6.83 -10.01 -25.16
C SER A 121 -5.94 -8.92 -24.55
N CYS A 122 -5.83 -8.96 -23.23
CA CYS A 122 -4.90 -8.14 -22.46
C CYS A 122 -4.17 -9.01 -21.43
N THR A 123 -2.97 -8.60 -21.06
CA THR A 123 -2.13 -9.33 -20.09
C THR A 123 -1.55 -8.34 -19.10
N VAL A 124 -1.47 -8.73 -17.83
CA VAL A 124 -0.84 -7.95 -16.78
C VAL A 124 0.07 -8.88 -15.98
N THR A 125 1.32 -8.48 -15.81
CA THR A 125 2.35 -9.27 -15.13
C THR A 125 3.01 -8.42 -14.06
N VAL A 126 2.98 -8.89 -12.81
CA VAL A 126 3.67 -8.25 -11.68
C VAL A 126 4.96 -9.01 -11.41
N HIS A 127 6.07 -8.29 -11.36
CA HIS A 127 7.39 -8.87 -11.10
C HIS A 127 7.78 -8.64 -9.65
N PHE A 128 8.09 -9.71 -8.94
CA PHE A 128 8.50 -9.67 -7.54
C PHE A 128 9.98 -10.03 -7.39
N ALA A 129 10.63 -9.49 -6.37
CA ALA A 129 11.99 -9.85 -5.98
C ALA A 129 12.10 -9.92 -4.45
N MET A 130 12.96 -10.81 -3.96
CA MET A 130 13.35 -10.84 -2.55
C MET A 130 14.50 -9.87 -2.34
N ILE A 131 14.39 -8.98 -1.34
CA ILE A 131 15.45 -8.05 -0.97
C ILE A 131 15.81 -8.17 0.50
N LYS A 132 17.06 -7.90 0.86
CA LYS A 132 17.48 -7.71 2.26
C LYS A 132 17.55 -6.21 2.56
N ASP A 133 16.87 -5.76 3.60
CA ASP A 133 17.05 -4.38 4.08
C ASP A 133 18.43 -4.32 4.75
N LYS A 134 19.29 -3.39 4.27
CA LYS A 134 20.60 -3.13 4.84
C LYS A 134 20.48 -2.15 5.99
#